data_AF-A0A2N2FEQ1-F1
#
_entry.id   AF-A0A2N2FEQ1-F1
#
_cell.length_a   1.000
_cell.length_b   1.000
_cell.length_c   1.000
_cell.angle_alpha   90.00
_cell.angle_beta   90.00
_cell.angle_gamma   90.00
#
_symmetry.space_group_name_H-M   'P 1'
#
loop_
_entity.id
_entity.type
_entity.pdbx_description
1 polymer ?
#
loop_
_entity_poly.entity_id
_entity_poly.type
_entity_poly.pdbx_seq_one_letter_code
_entity_poly.pdbx_strand_id
1 'polypeptide(L)'
;MASVAGAISEFVGYDLLPQTENLIIENGGDIFIKSKTNLMVSIYAGESPLSYKVNLIVKPEETPLGICTSSASVGPSLSFGKADAVCVISKSATLADAAASAIGNRVKSNKDIKIALDYGIKIPGVKGIIIIFGNDMGVIGEVEFL
;
A
#
# COMPACT_ATOMS: atom_id res chain seq x y z
N MET A 1 -16.69 -2.70 -0.34
CA MET A 1 -15.93 -3.58 0.57
C MET A 1 -14.47 -3.19 0.44
N ALA A 2 -13.74 -2.96 1.53
CA ALA A 2 -12.46 -2.22 1.49
C ALA A 2 -11.24 -3.03 1.95
N SER A 3 -11.37 -4.33 2.18
CA SER A 3 -10.30 -5.16 2.78
C SER A 3 -10.19 -6.57 2.19
N VAL A 4 -10.93 -6.84 1.11
CA VAL A 4 -11.13 -8.21 0.61
C VAL A 4 -9.87 -8.70 -0.08
N ALA A 5 -9.27 -7.86 -0.92
CA ALA A 5 -8.12 -8.26 -1.70
C ALA A 5 -6.90 -8.42 -0.80
N GLY A 6 -6.69 -7.48 0.14
CA GLY A 6 -5.70 -7.62 1.20
C GLY A 6 -5.91 -8.87 2.07
N ALA A 7 -7.15 -9.17 2.47
CA ALA A 7 -7.45 -10.38 3.23
C ALA A 7 -7.12 -11.66 2.46
N ILE A 8 -7.54 -11.75 1.19
CA ILE A 8 -7.22 -12.90 0.35
C ILE A 8 -5.70 -13.08 0.23
N SER A 9 -4.96 -12.00 -0.04
CA SER A 9 -3.50 -12.04 -0.14
C SER A 9 -2.85 -12.53 1.16
N GLU A 10 -3.33 -12.04 2.31
CA GLU A 10 -2.81 -12.41 3.63
C GLU A 10 -3.08 -13.87 3.98
N PHE A 11 -4.33 -14.33 3.90
CA PHE A 11 -4.70 -15.68 4.31
C PHE A 11 -4.13 -16.75 3.37
N VAL A 12 -4.17 -16.53 2.06
CA VAL A 12 -3.47 -17.41 1.09
C VAL A 12 -1.97 -17.41 1.36
N GLY A 13 -1.42 -16.25 1.71
CA GLY A 13 -0.04 -16.11 2.14
C GLY A 13 0.31 -17.05 3.28
N TYR A 14 -0.44 -16.96 4.39
CA TYR A 14 -0.25 -17.78 5.58
C TYR A 14 -0.42 -19.28 5.31
N ASP A 15 -1.36 -19.68 4.47
CA ASP A 15 -1.58 -21.09 4.09
C ASP A 15 -0.37 -21.69 3.35
N LEU A 16 0.37 -20.88 2.59
CA LEU A 16 1.52 -21.30 1.78
C LEU A 16 2.87 -21.15 2.48
N LEU A 17 2.98 -20.35 3.55
CA LEU A 17 4.22 -20.16 4.32
C LEU A 17 4.88 -21.47 4.81
N PRO A 18 4.15 -22.55 5.17
CA PRO A 18 4.78 -23.82 5.52
C PRO A 18 5.55 -24.49 4.36
N GLN A 19 5.29 -24.09 3.11
CA GLN A 19 5.85 -24.71 1.90
C GLN A 19 7.04 -23.93 1.31
N THR A 20 7.25 -22.67 1.72
CA THR A 20 8.29 -21.82 1.15
C THR A 20 8.75 -20.74 2.14
N GLU A 21 10.01 -20.37 2.05
CA GLU A 21 10.60 -19.30 2.85
C GLU A 21 10.50 -17.92 2.18
N ASN A 22 10.14 -17.88 0.89
CA ASN A 22 9.92 -16.67 0.10
C ASN A 22 8.57 -16.78 -0.62
N LEU A 23 7.74 -15.76 -0.49
CA LEU A 23 6.40 -15.71 -1.06
C LEU A 23 5.99 -14.28 -1.34
N ILE A 24 5.37 -14.06 -2.50
CA ILE A 24 4.68 -12.82 -2.84
C ILE A 24 3.30 -13.23 -3.34
N ILE A 25 2.25 -12.79 -2.63
CA ILE A 25 0.87 -12.91 -3.09
C ILE A 25 0.41 -11.51 -3.50
N GLU A 26 0.15 -11.33 -4.80
CA GLU A 26 -0.38 -10.09 -5.37
C GLU A 26 -1.83 -10.33 -5.82
N ASN A 27 -2.75 -9.54 -5.27
CA ASN A 27 -4.14 -9.53 -5.69
C ASN A 27 -4.53 -8.11 -6.09
N GLY A 28 -4.20 -7.75 -7.33
CA GLY A 28 -4.33 -6.37 -7.79
C GLY A 28 -3.34 -5.44 -7.08
N GLY A 29 -3.84 -4.39 -6.44
CA GLY A 29 -3.00 -3.42 -5.71
C GLY A 29 -2.53 -3.88 -4.33
N ASP A 30 -2.91 -5.10 -3.90
CA ASP A 30 -2.78 -5.57 -2.53
C ASP A 30 -1.86 -6.77 -2.42
N ILE A 31 -0.73 -6.55 -1.74
CA ILE A 31 0.38 -7.50 -1.70
C ILE A 31 0.63 -7.98 -0.27
N PHE A 32 0.78 -9.29 -0.11
CA PHE A 32 1.37 -9.91 1.08
C PHE A 32 2.72 -10.53 0.73
N ILE A 33 3.76 -10.18 1.48
CA ILE A 33 5.15 -10.52 1.15
C ILE A 33 5.82 -11.21 2.34
N LYS A 34 6.49 -12.34 2.09
CA LYS A 34 7.53 -12.93 2.93
C LYS A 34 8.81 -13.10 2.12
N SER A 35 9.95 -12.62 2.62
CA SER A 35 11.23 -12.76 1.92
C SER A 35 12.41 -12.94 2.87
N LYS A 36 13.44 -13.63 2.39
CA LYS A 36 14.77 -13.76 3.00
C LYS A 36 15.80 -12.80 2.38
N THR A 37 15.46 -12.12 1.29
CA THR A 37 16.30 -11.10 0.64
C THR A 37 15.59 -9.76 0.56
N ASN A 38 16.34 -8.68 0.40
CA ASN A 38 15.75 -7.37 0.13
C ASN A 38 14.94 -7.43 -1.17
N LEU A 39 13.76 -6.81 -1.15
CA LEU A 39 12.90 -6.66 -2.31
C LEU A 39 12.69 -5.19 -2.62
N MET A 40 12.38 -4.91 -3.88
CA MET A 40 11.95 -3.61 -4.35
C MET A 40 10.47 -3.71 -4.71
N VAL A 41 9.65 -2.79 -4.18
CA VAL A 41 8.23 -2.66 -4.55
C VAL A 41 8.01 -1.29 -5.18
N SER A 42 7.70 -1.28 -6.47
CA SER A 42 7.42 -0.05 -7.22
C SER A 42 5.93 0.29 -7.16
N ILE A 43 5.60 1.57 -6.96
CA ILE A 43 4.20 2.03 -6.92
C ILE A 43 3.74 2.39 -8.32
N TYR A 44 2.68 1.73 -8.79
CA TYR A 44 1.94 2.14 -9.99
C TYR A 44 0.88 3.19 -9.62
N ALA A 45 0.95 4.35 -10.27
CA ALA A 45 0.08 5.50 -10.00
C ALA A 45 -0.60 6.02 -11.29
N GLY A 46 -0.98 5.12 -12.19
CA GLY A 46 -1.64 5.46 -13.45
C GLY A 46 -0.79 6.37 -14.32
N GLU A 47 -1.41 7.46 -14.80
CA GLU A 47 -0.80 8.48 -15.68
C GLU A 47 0.06 9.51 -14.92
N SER A 48 0.14 9.44 -13.58
CA SER A 48 1.06 10.30 -12.83
C SER A 48 2.49 10.12 -13.35
N PRO A 49 3.27 11.20 -13.51
CA PRO A 49 4.67 11.07 -13.90
C PRO A 49 5.55 10.43 -12.82
N LEU A 50 5.01 10.18 -11.62
CA LEU A 50 5.65 9.43 -10.53
C LEU A 50 5.37 7.92 -10.59
N SER A 51 4.49 7.48 -11.49
CA SER A 51 4.17 6.06 -11.71
C SER A 51 5.43 5.26 -12.04
N TYR A 52 5.66 4.17 -11.31
CA TYR A 52 6.88 3.34 -11.32
C TYR A 52 8.21 4.04 -11.01
N LYS A 53 8.18 5.29 -10.54
CA LYS A 53 9.38 6.04 -10.11
C LYS A 53 9.56 6.08 -8.59
N VAL A 54 8.56 5.62 -7.85
CA VAL A 54 8.59 5.52 -6.39
C VAL A 54 8.82 4.05 -6.02
N ASN A 55 10.03 3.75 -5.54
CA ASN A 55 10.50 2.39 -5.28
C ASN A 55 10.76 2.21 -3.78
N LEU A 56 10.01 1.32 -3.15
CA LEU A 56 10.14 0.98 -1.73
C LEU A 56 11.15 -0.16 -1.55
N ILE A 57 12.02 -0.05 -0.55
CA ILE A 57 12.85 -1.16 -0.10
C ILE A 57 12.07 -1.92 0.97
N VAL A 58 11.93 -3.24 0.78
CA VAL A 58 11.36 -4.16 1.78
C VAL A 58 12.46 -5.08 2.27
N LYS A 59 12.79 -5.00 3.56
CA LYS A 59 13.85 -5.82 4.15
C LYS A 59 13.30 -7.14 4.72
N PRO A 60 14.09 -8.23 4.71
CA PRO A 60 13.66 -9.53 5.23
C PRO A 60 13.07 -9.49 6.64
N GLU A 61 13.68 -8.73 7.55
CA GLU A 61 13.29 -8.56 8.94
C GLU A 61 11.93 -7.86 9.11
N GLU A 62 11.49 -7.12 8.10
CA GLU A 62 10.19 -6.47 8.08
C GLU A 62 9.08 -7.40 7.61
N THR A 63 9.41 -8.58 7.10
CA THR A 63 8.42 -9.54 6.55
C THR A 63 8.06 -10.66 7.54
N PRO A 64 6.80 -11.14 7.59
CA PRO A 64 5.70 -10.85 6.67
C PRO A 64 5.20 -9.40 6.72
N LEU A 65 4.79 -8.88 5.57
CA LEU A 65 4.36 -7.49 5.40
C LEU A 65 3.23 -7.39 4.36
N GLY A 66 2.25 -6.55 4.65
CA GLY A 66 1.21 -6.12 3.73
C GLY A 66 1.54 -4.75 3.14
N ILE A 67 1.43 -4.62 1.82
CA ILE A 67 1.56 -3.37 1.08
C ILE A 67 0.37 -3.28 0.14
N CYS A 68 -0.56 -2.38 0.44
CA CYS A 68 -1.86 -2.32 -0.22
C CYS A 68 -2.15 -0.93 -0.77
N THR A 69 -2.73 -0.87 -1.95
CA THR A 69 -2.86 0.37 -2.71
C THR A 69 -4.31 0.63 -3.13
N SER A 70 -4.83 1.79 -2.73
CA SER A 70 -6.07 2.33 -3.27
C SER A 70 -5.77 3.37 -4.34
N SER A 71 -6.56 3.38 -5.43
CA SER A 71 -6.44 4.36 -6.51
C SER A 71 -7.82 4.83 -6.96
N ALA A 72 -7.91 6.10 -7.37
CA ALA A 72 -9.08 6.65 -8.05
C ALA A 72 -8.91 6.70 -9.59
N SER A 73 -7.68 6.56 -10.09
CA SER A 73 -7.36 6.61 -11.52
C SER A 73 -7.05 5.23 -12.13
N VAL A 74 -6.85 4.21 -11.30
CA VAL A 74 -6.49 2.85 -11.71
C VAL A 74 -7.41 1.82 -11.07
N GLY A 75 -7.83 0.84 -11.87
CA GLY A 75 -8.58 -0.33 -11.42
C GLY A 75 -10.10 -0.12 -11.41
N PRO A 76 -10.88 -1.20 -11.20
CA PRO A 76 -12.35 -1.16 -11.24
C PRO A 76 -12.98 -0.68 -9.94
N SER A 77 -12.19 -0.57 -8.86
CA SER A 77 -12.69 -0.26 -7.52
C SER A 77 -13.16 1.18 -7.41
N LEU A 78 -14.35 1.37 -6.86
CA LEU A 78 -14.90 2.70 -6.61
C LEU A 78 -14.09 3.41 -5.50
N SER A 79 -13.38 4.47 -5.87
CA SER A 79 -12.81 5.42 -4.93
C SER A 79 -13.65 6.70 -4.93
N PHE A 80 -13.99 7.19 -3.74
CA PHE A 80 -14.59 8.52 -3.62
C PHE A 80 -13.53 9.61 -3.69
N GLY A 81 -12.24 9.27 -3.52
CA GLY A 81 -11.11 10.17 -3.62
C GLY A 81 -10.72 10.53 -5.04
N LYS A 82 -9.57 11.19 -5.18
CA LYS A 82 -8.94 11.54 -6.46
C LYS A 82 -7.43 11.28 -6.50
N ALA A 83 -6.88 10.62 -5.48
CA ALA A 83 -5.47 10.25 -5.48
C ALA A 83 -5.18 9.20 -6.56
N ASP A 84 -4.00 9.32 -7.18
CA ASP A 84 -3.53 8.37 -8.17
C ASP A 84 -3.07 7.06 -7.54
N ALA A 85 -2.46 7.16 -6.36
CA ALA A 85 -2.15 6.02 -5.51
C ALA A 85 -2.13 6.44 -4.04
N VAL A 86 -2.71 5.60 -3.18
CA VAL A 86 -2.52 5.63 -1.73
C VAL A 86 -2.06 4.25 -1.31
N CYS A 87 -0.77 4.13 -1.05
CA CYS A 87 -0.13 2.90 -0.63
C CYS A 87 0.05 2.91 0.90
N VAL A 88 -0.35 1.83 1.55
CA VAL A 88 -0.25 1.65 3.00
C VAL A 88 0.54 0.39 3.31
N ILE A 89 1.44 0.52 4.28
CA ILE A 89 2.30 -0.56 4.78
C ILE A 89 1.82 -0.97 6.17
N SER A 90 1.60 -2.26 6.40
CA SER A 90 1.23 -2.83 7.70
C SER A 90 1.69 -4.27 7.84
N LYS A 91 1.73 -4.82 9.06
CA LYS A 91 1.92 -6.27 9.27
C LYS A 91 0.70 -7.10 8.84
N SER A 92 -0.46 -6.48 8.67
CA SER A 92 -1.66 -7.11 8.12
C SER A 92 -2.01 -6.47 6.78
N ALA A 93 -2.04 -7.26 5.71
CA ALA A 93 -2.48 -6.77 4.40
C ALA A 93 -3.99 -6.45 4.40
N THR A 94 -4.77 -7.17 5.21
CA THR A 94 -6.19 -6.86 5.47
C THR A 94 -6.36 -5.44 6.01
N LEU A 95 -5.56 -5.05 7.01
CA LEU A 95 -5.57 -3.71 7.56
C LEU A 95 -5.06 -2.68 6.55
N ALA A 96 -3.98 -2.98 5.84
CA ALA A 96 -3.40 -2.08 4.86
C ALA A 96 -4.40 -1.72 3.75
N ASP A 97 -5.14 -2.70 3.20
CA ASP A 97 -6.19 -2.49 2.17
C ASP A 97 -7.31 -1.58 2.70
N ALA A 98 -7.82 -1.88 3.91
CA ALA A 98 -8.85 -1.06 4.57
C ALA A 98 -8.38 0.38 4.80
N ALA A 99 -7.15 0.55 5.28
CA ALA A 99 -6.57 1.84 5.55
C ALA A 99 -6.31 2.62 4.25
N ALA A 100 -5.79 1.96 3.20
CA ALA A 100 -5.55 2.58 1.90
C ALA A 100 -6.86 3.14 1.31
N SER A 101 -7.94 2.35 1.36
CA SER A 101 -9.27 2.80 0.97
C SER A 101 -9.78 3.98 1.80
N ALA A 102 -9.63 3.92 3.14
CA ALA A 102 -10.09 4.98 4.03
C ALA A 102 -9.31 6.29 3.84
N ILE A 103 -8.01 6.21 3.65
CA ILE A 103 -7.12 7.36 3.40
C ILE A 103 -7.38 7.92 2.01
N GLY A 104 -7.43 7.07 0.97
CA GLY A 104 -7.72 7.47 -0.41
C GLY A 104 -9.01 8.26 -0.54
N ASN A 105 -10.08 7.81 0.14
CA ASN A 105 -11.37 8.52 0.15
C ASN A 105 -11.32 9.95 0.72
N ARG A 106 -10.28 10.31 1.47
CA ARG A 106 -10.08 11.65 2.05
C ARG A 106 -9.27 12.58 1.15
N VAL A 107 -8.56 12.06 0.15
CA VAL A 107 -7.75 12.87 -0.76
C VAL A 107 -8.61 13.32 -1.93
N LYS A 108 -8.99 14.60 -1.99
CA LYS A 108 -9.76 15.19 -3.11
C LYS A 108 -8.92 16.13 -3.98
N SER A 109 -7.82 16.62 -3.43
CA SER A 109 -6.84 17.49 -4.05
C SER A 109 -5.47 17.27 -3.42
N ASN A 110 -4.43 17.81 -4.05
CA ASN A 110 -3.07 17.80 -3.49
C ASN A 110 -2.96 18.50 -2.11
N LYS A 111 -3.86 19.43 -1.78
CA LYS A 111 -3.90 20.10 -0.47
C LYS A 111 -4.30 19.16 0.67
N ASP A 112 -4.96 18.05 0.36
CA ASP A 112 -5.47 17.11 1.36
C ASP A 112 -4.42 16.08 1.80
N ILE A 113 -3.30 15.98 1.08
CA ILE A 113 -2.24 14.98 1.30
C ILE A 113 -1.82 14.95 2.78
N LYS A 114 -1.45 16.11 3.34
CA LYS A 114 -0.96 16.18 4.73
C LYS A 114 -2.02 15.71 5.74
N ILE A 115 -3.26 16.17 5.58
CA ILE A 115 -4.35 15.82 6.50
C ILE A 115 -4.68 14.32 6.41
N ALA A 116 -4.63 13.74 5.21
CA ALA A 116 -4.84 12.31 4.99
C ALA A 116 -3.72 11.45 5.60
N LEU A 117 -2.45 11.88 5.49
CA LEU A 117 -1.30 11.23 6.15
C LEU A 117 -1.43 11.31 7.68
N ASP A 118 -1.70 12.50 8.23
CA ASP A 118 -1.87 12.74 9.67
C ASP A 118 -3.03 11.92 10.26
N TYR A 119 -4.08 11.66 9.47
CA TYR A 119 -5.17 10.75 9.82
C TYR A 119 -4.73 9.29 9.78
N GLY A 120 -4.13 8.86 8.67
CA GLY A 120 -3.82 7.45 8.42
C GLY A 120 -2.79 6.89 9.39
N ILE A 121 -1.76 7.66 9.74
CA ILE A 121 -0.69 7.19 10.62
C ILE A 121 -1.16 6.95 12.06
N LYS A 122 -2.32 7.51 12.44
CA LYS A 122 -2.95 7.29 13.74
C LYS A 122 -3.76 5.99 13.80
N ILE A 123 -3.96 5.32 12.68
CA ILE A 123 -4.63 4.01 12.64
C ILE A 123 -3.68 2.97 13.25
N PRO A 124 -4.06 2.30 14.35
CA PRO A 124 -3.19 1.31 14.98
C PRO A 124 -2.80 0.20 14.00
N GLY A 125 -1.50 -0.07 13.90
CA GLY A 125 -0.96 -1.10 13.01
C GLY A 125 -0.55 -0.61 11.61
N VAL A 126 -0.89 0.63 11.22
CA VAL A 126 -0.30 1.27 10.04
C VAL A 126 1.14 1.66 10.34
N LYS A 127 2.09 1.19 9.52
CA LYS A 127 3.52 1.46 9.67
C LYS A 127 3.99 2.62 8.79
N GLY A 128 3.47 2.70 7.56
CA GLY A 128 3.89 3.69 6.58
C GLY A 128 2.80 3.98 5.57
N ILE A 129 2.79 5.19 5.02
CA ILE A 129 1.81 5.64 4.02
C ILE A 129 2.53 6.46 2.96
N ILE A 130 2.19 6.22 1.70
CA ILE A 130 2.59 7.00 0.54
C ILE A 130 1.31 7.44 -0.18
N ILE A 131 1.21 8.73 -0.50
CA ILE A 131 0.11 9.29 -1.30
C ILE A 131 0.73 9.97 -2.52
N ILE A 132 0.23 9.64 -3.71
CA ILE A 132 0.58 10.26 -4.99
C ILE A 132 -0.67 10.94 -5.55
N PHE A 133 -0.52 12.21 -5.95
CA PHE A 133 -1.56 13.01 -6.60
C PHE A 133 -0.92 13.90 -7.67
N GLY A 134 -1.08 13.55 -8.94
CA GLY A 134 -0.42 14.21 -10.05
C GLY A 134 1.10 14.18 -9.88
N ASN A 135 1.69 15.37 -9.71
CA ASN A 135 3.14 15.52 -9.51
C ASN A 135 3.53 15.63 -8.03
N ASP A 136 2.55 15.66 -7.13
CA ASP A 136 2.75 15.79 -5.70
C ASP A 136 2.79 14.42 -5.04
N MET A 137 3.67 14.28 -4.05
CA MET A 137 3.77 13.08 -3.22
C MET A 137 3.90 13.47 -1.74
N GLY A 138 3.27 12.70 -0.86
CA GLY A 138 3.48 12.78 0.57
C GLY A 138 3.76 11.41 1.17
N VAL A 139 4.62 11.38 2.19
CA VAL A 139 5.07 10.15 2.86
C VAL A 139 5.10 10.37 4.37
N ILE A 140 4.72 9.35 5.14
CA ILE A 140 4.87 9.34 6.60
C ILE A 140 5.12 7.91 7.10
N GLY A 141 5.84 7.78 8.22
CA GLY A 141 6.07 6.50 8.90
C GLY A 141 7.33 5.77 8.43
N GLU A 142 7.33 4.46 8.64
CA GLU A 142 8.42 3.54 8.31
C GLU A 142 8.42 3.22 6.80
N VAL A 143 8.99 4.12 6.01
CA VAL A 143 9.11 4.00 4.55
C VAL A 143 10.55 4.29 4.15
N GLU A 144 11.19 3.33 3.46
CA GLU A 144 12.53 3.48 2.91
C GLU A 144 12.47 3.40 1.38
N PHE A 145 13.11 4.34 0.70
CA PHE A 145 13.18 4.41 -0.76
C PHE A 145 14.56 4.01 -1.27
N LEU A 146 14.61 3.50 -2.50
CA LEU A 146 15.85 3.31 -3.25
C LEU A 146 16.38 4.64 -3.82
#